data_AF-A0A921ID94-F1
#
_entry.id   AF-A0A921ID94-F1
#
_cell.length_a   1.000
_cell.length_b   1.000
_cell.length_c   1.000
_cell.angle_alpha   90.00
_cell.angle_beta   90.00
_cell.angle_gamma   90.00
#
_symmetry.space_group_name_H-M   'P 1'
#
loop_
_entity.id
_entity.type
_entity.pdbx_description
1 polymer ?
#
loop_
_entity_poly.entity_id
_entity_poly.type
_entity_poly.pdbx_seq_one_letter_code
_entity_poly.pdbx_strand_id
1 'polypeptide(L)'
;MANARKKYTMQNMADLIGVNKSSVYRFLKKENISPTIVQNNTQYYSSIALQRVKKHFNTTHTNSNERVDNRDLLINSLQQQIKDLKAELSEEKVRADAQLAEKDKQIIGYQKLVDQSQQLLLNEQNMGLPEKNSVQEGEYSEKPSTHKSTNNDSKNIVILKDQIDPTVLKKVQKKTKKMHWWNKIFRN
;
A
#
# COMPACT_ATOMS: atom_id res chain seq x y z
N MET A 1 36.85 -27.99 49.70
CA MET A 1 36.48 -29.42 49.66
C MET A 1 36.82 -30.01 48.31
N ALA A 2 37.84 -30.87 48.27
CA ALA A 2 38.36 -31.49 47.06
C ALA A 2 37.40 -32.59 46.60
N ASN A 3 36.66 -32.33 45.51
CA ASN A 3 35.93 -33.39 44.83
C ASN A 3 36.96 -34.40 44.31
N ALA A 4 36.94 -35.62 44.86
CA ALA A 4 37.71 -36.76 44.38
C ALA A 4 37.66 -36.79 42.85
N ARG A 5 38.78 -37.15 42.21
CA ARG A 5 39.09 -37.04 40.77
C ARG A 5 38.07 -37.78 39.86
N LYS A 6 36.82 -37.31 39.83
CA LYS A 6 35.73 -37.85 39.01
C LYS A 6 36.10 -37.59 37.56
N LYS A 7 36.18 -38.68 36.83
CA LYS A 7 36.48 -38.72 35.40
C LYS A 7 35.20 -39.00 34.66
N TYR A 8 34.93 -38.20 33.65
CA TYR A 8 33.71 -38.30 32.85
C TYR A 8 34.09 -38.69 31.43
N THR A 9 33.33 -39.61 30.85
CA THR A 9 33.38 -39.88 29.41
C THR A 9 32.57 -38.81 28.67
N MET A 10 32.79 -38.66 27.36
CA MET A 10 31.98 -37.74 26.55
C MET A 10 30.48 -38.06 26.61
N GLN A 11 30.13 -39.35 26.72
CA GLN A 11 28.74 -39.79 26.86
C GLN A 11 28.15 -39.31 28.19
N ASN A 12 28.85 -39.52 29.30
CA ASN A 12 28.39 -39.07 30.61
C ASN A 12 28.24 -37.54 30.65
N MET A 13 29.13 -36.79 29.99
CA MET A 13 28.99 -35.33 29.88
C MET A 13 27.77 -34.92 29.06
N ALA A 14 27.51 -35.61 27.96
CA ALA A 14 26.35 -35.41 27.10
C ALA A 14 25.05 -35.66 27.88
N ASP A 15 24.96 -36.79 28.58
CA ASP A 15 23.78 -37.17 29.36
C ASP A 15 23.52 -36.18 30.51
N LEU A 16 24.57 -35.70 31.19
CA LEU A 16 24.45 -34.72 32.28
C LEU A 16 24.01 -33.32 31.82
N ILE A 17 24.27 -32.97 30.56
CA ILE A 17 23.99 -31.64 30.00
C ILE A 17 22.74 -31.67 29.11
N GLY A 18 22.28 -32.86 28.70
CA GLY A 18 21.12 -33.03 27.80
C GLY A 18 21.46 -32.71 26.35
N VAL A 19 22.71 -32.93 25.92
CA VAL A 19 23.18 -32.63 24.55
C VAL A 19 23.76 -33.87 23.89
N ASN A 20 23.80 -33.90 22.55
CA ASN A 20 24.38 -35.03 21.83
C ASN A 20 25.90 -35.17 22.08
N LYS A 21 26.40 -36.40 22.22
CA LYS A 21 27.82 -36.75 22.31
C LYS A 21 28.68 -36.06 21.24
N SER A 22 28.19 -36.00 20.00
CA SER A 22 28.92 -35.34 18.90
C SER A 22 29.08 -33.83 19.11
N SER A 23 28.12 -33.17 19.76
CA SER A 23 28.20 -31.74 20.10
C SER A 23 29.25 -31.50 21.18
N VAL A 24 29.30 -32.37 22.19
CA VAL A 24 30.34 -32.34 23.22
C VAL A 24 31.72 -32.56 22.61
N TYR A 25 31.88 -33.56 21.72
CA TYR A 25 33.13 -33.80 21.01
C TYR A 25 33.58 -32.59 20.17
N ARG A 26 32.67 -32.00 19.38
CA ARG A 26 32.97 -30.79 18.59
C ARG A 26 33.45 -29.65 19.46
N PHE A 27 32.81 -29.42 20.61
CA PHE A 27 33.20 -28.38 21.55
C PHE A 27 34.59 -28.67 22.16
N LEU A 28 34.81 -29.89 22.66
CA LEU A 28 36.10 -30.28 23.25
C LEU A 28 37.25 -30.15 22.24
N LYS A 29 37.00 -30.51 20.97
CA LYS A 29 37.97 -30.34 19.88
C LYS A 29 38.21 -28.86 19.55
N LYS A 30 37.16 -28.04 19.50
CA LYS A 30 37.27 -26.59 19.22
C LYS A 30 38.07 -25.86 20.30
N GLU A 31 37.83 -26.19 21.56
CA GLU A 31 38.50 -25.60 22.71
C GLU A 31 39.86 -26.25 23.03
N ASN A 32 40.33 -27.18 22.19
CA ASN A 32 41.57 -27.92 22.37
C ASN A 32 41.72 -28.55 23.76
N ILE A 33 40.64 -29.13 24.30
CA ILE A 33 40.64 -29.76 25.62
C ILE A 33 41.10 -31.22 25.48
N SER A 34 42.32 -31.49 25.91
CA SER A 34 42.89 -32.84 25.90
C SER A 34 42.27 -33.75 26.98
N PRO A 35 42.09 -35.05 26.70
CA PRO A 35 41.63 -36.00 27.70
C PRO A 35 42.67 -36.15 28.81
N THR A 36 42.19 -36.33 30.04
CA THR A 36 43.04 -36.55 31.22
C THR A 36 43.66 -37.95 31.18
N ILE A 37 42.89 -38.95 30.74
CA ILE A 37 43.35 -40.34 30.60
C ILE A 37 42.69 -40.94 29.37
N VAL A 38 43.46 -41.75 28.65
CA VAL A 38 42.95 -42.64 27.61
C VAL A 38 43.17 -44.07 28.07
N GLN A 39 42.09 -44.82 28.27
CA GLN A 39 42.15 -46.23 28.65
C GLN A 39 41.26 -47.02 27.69
N ASN A 40 41.81 -48.07 27.07
CA ASN A 40 41.09 -48.93 26.12
C ASN A 40 40.32 -48.13 25.05
N ASN A 41 41.01 -47.17 24.41
CA ASN A 41 40.44 -46.26 23.41
C ASN A 41 39.31 -45.33 23.92
N THR A 42 39.02 -45.34 25.22
CA THR A 42 38.03 -44.46 25.85
C THR A 42 38.71 -43.25 26.47
N GLN A 43 38.23 -42.07 26.11
CA GLN A 43 38.74 -40.80 26.58
C GLN A 43 37.99 -40.34 27.83
N TYR A 44 38.74 -40.06 28.89
CA TYR A 44 38.24 -39.61 30.18
C TYR A 44 38.70 -38.18 30.43
N TYR A 45 37.77 -37.37 30.91
CA TYR A 45 37.97 -35.95 31.10
C TYR A 45 37.70 -35.54 32.55
N SER A 46 38.37 -34.47 32.99
CA SER A 46 38.23 -33.94 34.35
C SER A 46 36.91 -33.21 34.56
N SER A 47 36.57 -32.96 35.82
CA SER A 47 35.43 -32.11 36.21
C SER A 47 35.53 -30.68 35.67
N ILE A 48 36.75 -30.18 35.43
CA ILE A 48 36.98 -28.84 34.87
C ILE A 48 36.48 -28.79 33.42
N ALA A 49 36.75 -29.83 32.63
CA ALA A 49 36.23 -29.94 31.27
C ALA A 49 34.69 -29.96 31.27
N LEU A 50 34.07 -30.73 32.18
CA LEU A 50 32.61 -30.75 32.34
C LEU A 50 32.04 -29.34 32.64
N GLN A 51 32.68 -28.58 33.54
CA GLN A 51 32.22 -27.22 33.85
C GLN A 51 32.31 -26.27 32.64
N ARG A 52 33.39 -26.36 31.85
CA ARG A 52 33.53 -25.57 30.61
C ARG A 52 32.44 -25.92 29.59
N VAL A 53 32.19 -27.21 29.38
CA VAL A 53 31.12 -27.71 28.50
C VAL A 53 29.77 -27.19 29.00
N LYS A 54 29.46 -27.34 30.29
CA LYS A 54 28.22 -26.86 30.90
C LYS A 54 28.02 -25.35 30.72
N LYS A 55 29.06 -24.54 30.93
CA LYS A 55 29.01 -23.09 30.71
C LYS A 55 28.67 -22.76 29.25
N HIS A 56 29.36 -23.38 28.29
CA HIS A 56 29.13 -23.12 26.87
C HIS A 56 27.69 -23.44 26.44
N PHE A 57 27.19 -24.63 26.78
CA PHE A 57 25.83 -25.03 26.36
C PHE A 57 24.72 -24.30 27.11
N ASN A 58 24.92 -23.94 28.39
CA ASN A 58 23.96 -23.12 29.12
C ASN A 58 23.86 -21.69 28.55
N THR A 59 24.98 -21.08 28.16
CA THR A 59 24.98 -19.75 27.51
C THR A 59 24.44 -19.81 26.09
N THR A 60 24.57 -20.94 25.40
CA THR A 60 24.02 -21.08 24.04
C THR A 60 22.50 -21.15 24.04
N HIS A 61 21.88 -21.75 25.06
CA HIS A 61 20.42 -21.74 25.21
C HIS A 61 19.84 -20.37 25.55
N THR A 62 20.60 -19.49 26.21
CA THR A 62 20.17 -18.11 26.46
C THR A 62 20.38 -17.20 25.25
N ASN A 63 21.38 -17.51 24.42
CA ASN A 63 21.80 -16.63 23.30
C ASN A 63 21.37 -17.16 21.92
N SER A 64 20.65 -18.29 21.83
CA SER A 64 20.09 -18.78 20.56
C SER A 64 18.95 -17.92 20.01
N ASN A 65 18.54 -16.86 20.73
CA ASN A 65 17.60 -15.83 20.25
C ASN A 65 18.27 -14.71 19.45
N GLU A 66 19.59 -14.70 19.27
CA GLU A 66 20.31 -13.61 18.56
C GLU A 66 20.82 -14.01 17.16
N ARG A 67 20.40 -15.15 16.62
CA ARG A 67 20.49 -15.35 15.18
C ARG A 67 19.15 -14.96 14.61
N VAL A 68 19.02 -13.68 14.25
CA VAL A 68 17.91 -13.22 13.42
C VAL A 68 17.94 -14.10 12.18
N ASP A 69 17.00 -15.05 12.12
CA ASP A 69 16.94 -15.97 11.00
C ASP A 69 16.64 -15.12 9.76
N ASN A 70 17.16 -15.48 8.60
CA ASN A 70 16.87 -14.74 7.37
C ASN A 70 15.34 -14.66 7.11
N ARG A 71 14.60 -15.61 7.69
CA ARG A 71 13.13 -15.62 7.76
C ARG A 71 12.56 -14.46 8.56
N ASP A 72 13.15 -14.10 9.71
CA ASP A 72 12.69 -13.00 10.54
C ASP A 72 12.95 -11.65 9.87
N LEU A 73 14.08 -11.51 9.17
CA LEU A 73 14.34 -10.32 8.33
C LEU A 73 13.32 -10.19 7.20
N LEU A 74 12.99 -11.30 6.54
CA LEU A 74 11.97 -11.32 5.49
C LEU A 74 10.58 -10.97 6.04
N ILE A 75 10.20 -11.52 7.20
CA ILE A 75 8.93 -11.22 7.87
C ILE A 75 8.85 -9.74 8.23
N ASN A 76 9.91 -9.17 8.80
CA ASN A 76 9.95 -7.74 9.15
C ASN A 76 9.83 -6.86 7.91
N SER A 77 10.49 -7.22 6.80
CA SER A 77 10.37 -6.49 5.53
C SER A 77 8.95 -6.55 4.96
N LEU A 78 8.32 -7.72 4.97
CA LEU A 78 6.94 -7.88 4.50
C LEU A 78 5.94 -7.12 5.39
N GLN A 79 6.13 -7.13 6.70
CA GLN A 79 5.31 -6.37 7.64
C GLN A 79 5.42 -4.87 7.39
N GLN A 80 6.63 -4.38 7.12
CA GLN A 80 6.83 -2.96 6.76
C GLN A 80 6.13 -2.61 5.46
N GLN A 81 6.24 -3.45 4.42
CA GLN A 81 5.51 -3.24 3.15
C GLN A 81 4.00 -3.22 3.33
N ILE A 82 3.44 -4.12 4.16
CA ILE A 82 2.00 -4.12 4.47
C ILE A 82 1.60 -2.82 5.17
N LYS A 83 2.43 -2.31 6.08
CA LYS A 83 2.17 -1.06 6.78
C LYS A 83 2.17 0.13 5.82
N ASP A 84 3.14 0.19 4.92
CA ASP A 84 3.25 1.26 3.92
C ASP A 84 2.07 1.24 2.94
N LEU A 85 1.68 0.06 2.44
CA LEU A 85 0.50 -0.10 1.59
C LEU A 85 -0.80 0.30 2.29
N LYS A 86 -0.95 -0.03 3.58
CA LYS A 86 -2.11 0.40 4.38
C LYS A 86 -2.15 1.91 4.56
N ALA A 87 -0.99 2.55 4.77
CA ALA A 87 -0.89 3.99 4.86
C ALA A 87 -1.29 4.66 3.53
N GLU A 88 -0.75 4.19 2.41
CA GLU A 88 -1.10 4.71 1.08
C GLU A 88 -2.60 4.56 0.78
N LEU A 89 -3.19 3.41 1.09
CA LEU A 89 -4.63 3.17 0.91
C LEU A 89 -5.48 4.08 1.81
N SER A 90 -5.01 4.38 3.02
CA SER A 90 -5.71 5.32 3.91
C SER A 90 -5.65 6.77 3.39
N GLU A 91 -4.51 7.19 2.85
CA GLU A 91 -4.37 8.51 2.23
C GLU A 91 -5.21 8.63 0.96
N GLU A 92 -5.25 7.59 0.13
CA GLU A 92 -6.08 7.55 -1.06
C GLU A 92 -7.57 7.66 -0.71
N LYS A 93 -8.03 6.94 0.31
CA LYS A 93 -9.41 7.07 0.80
C LYS A 93 -9.73 8.49 1.25
N VAL A 94 -8.86 9.12 2.05
CA VAL A 94 -9.06 10.50 2.49
C VAL A 94 -9.13 11.47 1.29
N ARG A 95 -8.30 11.28 0.27
CA ARG A 95 -8.36 12.09 -0.96
C ARG A 95 -9.66 11.85 -1.74
N ALA A 96 -10.10 10.59 -1.85
CA ALA A 96 -11.34 10.24 -2.52
C ALA A 96 -12.55 10.84 -1.80
N ASP A 97 -12.59 10.75 -0.47
CA ASP A 97 -13.65 11.32 0.36
C ASP A 97 -13.69 12.85 0.24
N ALA A 98 -12.53 13.51 0.20
CA ALA A 98 -12.45 14.96 -0.03
C ALA A 98 -12.97 15.35 -1.43
N GLN A 99 -12.68 14.55 -2.45
CA GLN A 99 -13.21 14.78 -3.80
C GLN A 99 -14.72 14.54 -3.87
N LEU A 100 -15.23 13.50 -3.21
CA LEU A 100 -16.67 13.24 -3.12
C LEU A 100 -17.39 14.40 -2.43
N ALA A 101 -16.88 14.86 -1.29
CA ALA A 101 -17.47 16.00 -0.58
C ALA A 101 -17.51 17.28 -1.43
N GLU A 102 -16.49 17.54 -2.24
CA GLU A 102 -16.49 18.69 -3.16
C GLU A 102 -17.49 18.52 -4.30
N LYS A 103 -17.61 17.31 -4.85
CA LYS A 103 -18.60 16.99 -5.88
C LYS A 103 -20.03 17.11 -5.33
N ASP A 104 -20.26 16.68 -4.10
CA ASP A 104 -21.56 16.82 -3.43
C ASP A 104 -21.94 18.29 -3.23
N LYS A 105 -20.99 19.15 -2.85
CA LYS A 105 -21.23 20.60 -2.79
C LYS A 105 -21.61 21.18 -4.15
N GLN A 106 -20.94 20.76 -5.22
CA GLN A 106 -21.27 21.18 -6.58
C GLN A 106 -22.68 20.74 -6.97
N ILE A 107 -23.07 19.50 -6.66
CA ILE A 107 -24.42 18.97 -6.91
C ILE A 107 -25.46 19.80 -6.16
N ILE A 108 -25.24 20.10 -4.88
CA ILE A 108 -26.15 20.95 -4.09
C ILE A 108 -26.26 22.35 -4.72
N GLY A 109 -25.16 22.93 -5.20
CA GLY A 109 -25.16 24.20 -5.90
C GLY A 109 -25.99 24.17 -7.18
N TYR A 110 -25.78 23.16 -8.03
CA TYR A 110 -26.56 22.98 -9.25
C TYR A 110 -28.04 22.74 -8.98
N GLN A 111 -28.36 21.96 -7.95
CA GLN A 111 -29.75 21.68 -7.59
C GLN A 111 -30.48 22.95 -7.14
N LYS A 112 -29.83 23.82 -6.36
CA LYS A 112 -30.38 25.14 -6.00
C LYS A 112 -30.66 26.01 -7.23
N LEU A 113 -29.75 26.03 -8.21
CA LEU A 113 -29.94 26.80 -9.45
C LEU A 113 -31.11 26.24 -10.27
N VAL A 114 -31.21 24.91 -10.36
CA VAL A 114 -32.32 24.24 -11.01
C VAL A 114 -33.63 24.58 -10.32
N ASP A 115 -33.70 24.50 -8.99
CA ASP A 115 -34.89 24.85 -8.22
C ASP A 115 -35.30 26.31 -8.44
N GLN A 116 -34.34 27.25 -8.46
CA GLN A 116 -34.60 28.66 -8.79
C GLN A 116 -35.15 28.83 -10.20
N SER A 117 -34.56 28.16 -11.19
CA SER A 117 -35.04 28.24 -12.58
C SER A 117 -36.45 27.67 -12.74
N GLN A 118 -36.78 26.59 -12.03
CA GLN A 118 -38.12 26.02 -12.04
C GLN A 118 -39.14 26.96 -11.38
N GLN A 119 -38.79 27.59 -10.25
CA GLN A 119 -39.65 28.57 -9.60
C GLN A 119 -39.91 29.79 -10.49
N LEU A 120 -38.89 30.29 -11.19
CA LEU A 120 -39.06 31.39 -12.14
C LEU A 120 -39.97 31.00 -13.30
N LEU A 121 -39.77 29.83 -13.89
CA LEU A 121 -40.63 29.32 -14.97
C LEU A 121 -42.09 29.20 -14.53
N LEU A 122 -42.34 28.68 -13.33
CA LEU A 122 -43.69 28.60 -12.75
C LEU A 122 -44.30 29.99 -12.55
N ASN A 123 -43.52 30.94 -12.06
CA ASN A 123 -43.98 32.33 -11.89
C ASN A 123 -44.29 33.00 -13.23
N GLU A 124 -43.47 32.80 -14.26
CA GLU A 124 -43.73 33.30 -15.61
C GLU A 124 -44.99 32.69 -16.23
N GLN A 125 -45.21 31.39 -16.05
CA GLN A 125 -46.43 30.71 -16.51
C GLN A 125 -47.68 31.23 -15.78
N ASN A 126 -47.57 31.52 -14.47
CA ASN A 126 -48.67 32.05 -13.68
C ASN A 126 -48.99 33.51 -14.00
N MET A 127 -48.00 34.32 -14.41
CA MET A 127 -48.17 35.73 -14.80
C MET A 127 -48.61 35.91 -16.26
N GLY A 128 -48.48 34.88 -17.09
CA GLY A 128 -48.79 34.89 -18.53
C GLY A 128 -50.25 34.60 -18.90
N LEU A 129 -51.17 34.53 -17.94
CA LEU A 129 -52.60 34.31 -18.19
C LEU A 129 -53.42 35.58 -17.93
N PRO A 130 -53.44 36.56 -18.86
CA PRO A 130 -54.57 37.45 -18.95
C PRO A 130 -55.76 36.63 -19.44
N GLU A 131 -56.77 36.52 -18.56
CA GLU A 131 -58.12 36.06 -18.88
C GLU A 131 -58.58 36.79 -20.17
N LYS A 132 -58.71 36.03 -21.26
CA LYS A 132 -59.03 36.56 -22.59
C LYS A 132 -60.45 37.10 -22.59
N ASN A 133 -60.60 38.38 -22.27
CA ASN A 133 -61.74 39.17 -22.72
C ASN A 133 -61.61 39.39 -24.23
N SER A 134 -62.65 38.97 -24.94
CA SER A 134 -62.94 39.22 -26.35
C SER A 134 -62.68 40.67 -26.76
N VAL A 135 -62.16 40.91 -27.98
CA VAL A 135 -62.66 41.88 -28.98
C VAL A 135 -61.67 42.03 -30.18
N GLN A 136 -62.21 41.64 -31.34
CA GLN A 136 -62.15 42.22 -32.70
C GLN A 136 -60.85 42.33 -33.53
N GLU A 137 -60.97 41.74 -34.72
CA GLU A 137 -60.19 41.93 -35.95
C GLU A 137 -60.18 43.40 -36.40
N GLY A 138 -59.03 43.86 -36.87
CA GLY A 138 -58.83 45.19 -37.44
C GLY A 138 -57.47 45.29 -38.12
N GLU A 139 -57.49 45.01 -39.42
CA GLU A 139 -56.42 44.98 -40.42
C GLU A 139 -55.83 46.38 -40.72
N TYR A 140 -54.50 46.55 -40.83
CA TYR A 140 -53.82 47.53 -41.71
C TYR A 140 -52.33 47.19 -42.00
N SER A 141 -52.07 46.78 -43.25
CA SER A 141 -50.96 47.07 -44.21
C SER A 141 -49.47 47.21 -43.81
N GLU A 142 -48.65 46.24 -44.27
CA GLU A 142 -47.40 46.28 -45.10
C GLU A 142 -46.44 47.50 -45.07
N LYS A 143 -45.09 47.46 -45.13
CA LYS A 143 -43.96 46.53 -45.45
C LYS A 143 -42.64 47.37 -45.26
N PRO A 144 -41.40 46.93 -45.59
CA PRO A 144 -40.63 45.72 -45.22
C PRO A 144 -39.20 46.06 -44.70
N SER A 145 -38.51 45.16 -43.98
CA SER A 145 -37.04 45.12 -44.05
C SER A 145 -36.50 43.71 -43.84
N THR A 146 -35.85 43.24 -44.88
CA THR A 146 -35.30 41.91 -45.11
C THR A 146 -33.96 41.75 -44.40
N HIS A 147 -33.78 40.78 -43.50
CA HIS A 147 -32.45 40.16 -43.32
C HIS A 147 -32.54 38.69 -42.87
N LYS A 148 -32.48 37.82 -43.89
CA LYS A 148 -31.78 36.52 -43.97
C LYS A 148 -31.57 35.74 -42.66
N SER A 149 -32.36 34.67 -42.52
CA SER A 149 -32.00 33.49 -41.75
C SER A 149 -30.77 32.82 -42.38
N THR A 150 -29.68 32.71 -41.63
CA THR A 150 -28.60 31.77 -41.92
C THR A 150 -28.31 30.90 -40.69
N ASN A 151 -28.71 29.64 -40.84
CA ASN A 151 -28.20 28.45 -40.18
C ASN A 151 -26.73 28.61 -39.74
N ASN A 152 -26.44 28.37 -38.46
CA ASN A 152 -25.07 28.25 -37.96
C ASN A 152 -24.97 27.17 -36.86
N ASP A 153 -25.46 25.96 -37.13
CA ASP A 153 -25.22 24.77 -36.29
C ASP A 153 -23.80 24.18 -36.47
N SER A 154 -22.77 25.01 -36.58
CA SER A 154 -21.40 24.50 -36.75
C SER A 154 -20.30 25.31 -36.05
N LYS A 155 -20.63 26.25 -35.16
CA LYS A 155 -19.62 27.05 -34.46
C LYS A 155 -19.33 26.65 -33.01
N ASN A 156 -19.99 25.63 -32.47
CA ASN A 156 -19.81 25.25 -31.06
C ASN A 156 -18.70 24.21 -30.79
N ILE A 157 -17.75 24.01 -31.71
CA ILE A 157 -16.60 23.11 -31.52
C ILE A 157 -15.27 23.88 -31.31
N VAL A 158 -15.23 25.19 -31.59
CA VAL A 158 -13.96 25.93 -31.56
C VAL A 158 -13.67 26.61 -30.21
N ILE A 159 -14.63 26.72 -29.30
CA ILE A 159 -14.47 27.54 -28.07
C ILE A 159 -13.84 26.77 -26.88
N LEU A 160 -13.61 25.45 -26.98
CA LEU A 160 -13.09 24.64 -25.86
C LEU A 160 -11.57 24.41 -25.84
N LYS A 161 -10.76 25.10 -26.66
CA LYS A 161 -9.29 24.89 -26.69
C LYS A 161 -8.49 25.79 -25.76
N ASP A 162 -9.06 26.86 -25.23
CA ASP A 162 -8.28 27.88 -24.52
C ASP A 162 -8.33 27.77 -22.98
N GLN A 163 -8.89 26.69 -22.44
CA GLN A 163 -8.96 26.44 -20.98
C GLN A 163 -8.47 25.05 -20.56
N ILE A 164 -7.46 24.49 -21.25
CA ILE A 164 -6.78 23.28 -20.80
C ILE A 164 -5.34 23.62 -20.45
N ASP A 165 -5.03 23.58 -19.16
CA ASP A 165 -3.70 23.78 -18.60
C ASP A 165 -2.66 22.88 -19.33
N PRO A 166 -1.60 23.45 -19.94
CA PRO A 166 -0.65 22.73 -20.80
C PRO A 166 0.10 21.59 -20.07
N THR A 167 0.05 21.57 -18.73
CA THR A 167 0.62 20.50 -17.91
C THR A 167 -0.21 19.21 -17.96
N VAL A 168 -1.53 19.30 -18.13
CA VAL A 168 -2.44 18.14 -18.20
C VAL A 168 -2.27 17.40 -19.53
N LEU A 169 -2.14 18.13 -20.64
CA LEU A 169 -1.88 17.59 -21.98
C LEU A 169 -0.56 16.79 -22.04
N LYS A 170 0.51 17.29 -21.40
CA LYS A 170 1.81 16.58 -21.34
C LYS A 170 1.73 15.30 -20.51
N LYS A 171 0.93 15.25 -19.43
CA LYS A 171 0.75 14.04 -18.61
C LYS A 171 -0.05 12.96 -19.36
N VAL A 172 -1.09 13.34 -20.08
CA VAL A 172 -1.91 12.41 -20.89
C VAL A 172 -1.07 11.79 -22.01
N GLN A 173 -0.27 12.59 -22.74
CA GLN A 173 0.60 12.07 -23.80
C GLN A 173 1.73 11.16 -23.30
N LYS A 174 2.26 11.38 -22.08
CA LYS A 174 3.25 10.47 -21.49
C LYS A 174 2.65 9.12 -21.10
N LYS A 175 1.41 9.10 -20.60
CA LYS A 175 0.70 7.85 -20.26
C LYS A 175 0.40 7.00 -21.50
N THR A 176 -0.04 7.61 -22.61
CA THR A 176 -0.34 6.87 -23.84
C THR A 176 0.92 6.29 -24.50
N LYS A 177 2.04 7.03 -24.50
CA LYS A 177 3.33 6.52 -24.98
C LYS A 177 3.85 5.36 -24.11
N LYS A 178 3.69 5.45 -22.79
CA LYS A 178 4.04 4.34 -21.88
C LYS A 178 3.18 3.12 -22.19
N MET A 179 1.86 3.23 -22.26
CA MET A 179 1.01 2.08 -22.60
C MET A 179 1.36 1.46 -23.95
N HIS A 180 1.68 2.27 -24.97
CA HIS A 180 2.06 1.75 -26.29
C HIS A 180 3.41 1.00 -26.25
N TRP A 181 4.36 1.46 -25.44
CA TRP A 181 5.64 0.76 -25.24
C TRP A 181 5.46 -0.57 -24.48
N TRP A 182 4.63 -0.59 -23.42
CA TRP A 182 4.33 -1.81 -22.68
C TRP A 182 3.58 -2.83 -23.56
N ASN A 183 2.59 -2.41 -24.34
CA ASN A 183 1.91 -3.31 -25.29
C ASN A 183 2.83 -3.88 -26.38
N LYS A 184 3.93 -3.19 -26.72
CA LYS A 184 4.90 -3.68 -27.70
C LYS A 184 5.86 -4.73 -27.12
N ILE A 185 6.12 -4.71 -25.82
CA ILE A 185 7.04 -5.64 -25.16
C ILE A 185 6.35 -6.95 -24.77
N PHE A 186 5.08 -6.89 -24.36
CA PHE A 186 4.38 -8.03 -23.75
C PHE A 186 3.37 -8.73 -24.68
N ARG A 187 3.32 -8.36 -25.96
CA ARG A 187 2.30 -8.85 -26.91
C ARG A 187 2.87 -9.46 -28.20
N ASN A 188 4.07 -10.04 -28.12
CA ASN A 188 4.60 -11.01 -29.07
C ASN A 188 4.55 -12.41 -28.46
#